data_AF-A0A939U734-F1
#
_entry.id   AF-A0A939U734-F1
#
_cell.length_a   1.000
_cell.length_b   1.000
_cell.length_c   1.000
_cell.angle_alpha   90.00
_cell.angle_beta   90.00
_cell.angle_gamma   90.00
#
_symmetry.space_group_name_H-M   'P 1'
#
loop_
_entity.id
_entity.type
_entity.pdbx_description
1 polymer ?
#
loop_
_entity_poly.entity_id
_entity_poly.type
_entity_poly.pdbx_seq_one_letter_code
_entity_poly.pdbx_strand_id
1 'polypeptide(L)'
;MRNYRLMHRDVVCGNLIFDEQSGNIESYRDMGSGHSPFLGNADQNNIKLWWKTRAVPASRSIIQNLLKQPGNLTAEQYLEKNLALSITDSYWVCPVDLNLTYDKVRFCNLSEYNDGKIPYHNATSYDPNASLGGQMEKYWDLSGSIPVLVKESYKHFGQQAVNELFATKVHEFLNAGIPYTSYTISGTEDRGIICRCNAFTSDMVELVSALEVIESEKSRNDISVYDHYIEIVEKRGIPRTVMQDYLDYQTITDFIISNTDEHLMNFGMLRNPVTLEFIGPAPIFDSGNSMFYSEGIKCRHSRLALLEREITAVYKLEEKMLAQVKNRNIIDIERLPDKNFVIELYTGAGIPEEKASCIAYNYSLKIDMVREFQKGIKISVYNEKRHG
;
A
#
# COMPACT_ATOMS: atom_id res chain seq x y z
N MET A 1 30.70 -6.82 -10.71
CA MET A 1 29.62 -7.44 -9.93
C MET A 1 29.77 -7.01 -8.49
N ARG A 2 28.72 -6.47 -7.88
CA ARG A 2 28.73 -6.12 -6.45
C ARG A 2 28.03 -7.20 -5.63
N ASN A 3 28.71 -7.66 -4.60
CA ASN A 3 28.23 -8.72 -3.72
C ASN A 3 27.67 -8.12 -2.43
N TYR A 4 26.45 -8.53 -2.10
CA TYR A 4 25.75 -8.12 -0.89
C TYR A 4 25.19 -9.33 -0.17
N ARG A 5 24.90 -9.16 1.11
CA ARG A 5 24.02 -10.01 1.90
C ARG A 5 22.66 -9.34 2.00
N LEU A 6 21.60 -10.10 1.73
CA LEU A 6 20.26 -9.73 2.18
C LEU A 6 20.21 -9.97 3.69
N MET A 7 19.80 -8.95 4.43
CA MET A 7 19.74 -8.95 5.88
C MET A 7 18.29 -8.72 6.32
N HIS A 8 17.89 -9.37 7.41
CA HIS A 8 16.68 -9.06 8.15
C HIS A 8 17.07 -8.81 9.61
N ARG A 9 17.02 -7.54 10.03
CA ARG A 9 17.79 -7.08 11.19
C ARG A 9 19.25 -7.52 11.06
N ASP A 10 19.80 -8.23 12.04
CA ASP A 10 21.18 -8.75 12.01
C ASP A 10 21.29 -10.18 11.45
N VAL A 11 20.19 -10.78 11.00
CA VAL A 11 20.20 -12.14 10.43
C VAL A 11 20.51 -12.08 8.94
N VAL A 12 21.49 -12.88 8.49
CA VAL A 12 21.79 -13.07 7.07
C VAL A 12 20.73 -13.98 6.44
N CYS A 13 19.94 -13.44 5.51
CA CYS A 13 18.90 -14.17 4.80
C CYS A 13 19.43 -14.86 3.55
N GLY A 14 20.28 -14.18 2.80
CA GLY A 14 20.77 -14.67 1.51
C GLY A 14 21.94 -13.87 0.98
N ASN A 15 22.57 -14.36 -0.09
CA ASN A 15 23.57 -13.63 -0.85
C ASN A 15 22.95 -13.07 -2.13
N LEU A 16 23.28 -11.83 -2.45
CA LEU A 16 22.81 -11.08 -3.61
C LEU A 16 24.00 -10.68 -4.48
N ILE A 17 23.81 -10.80 -5.79
CA ILE A 17 24.71 -10.21 -6.79
C ILE A 17 23.90 -9.21 -7.59
N PHE A 18 24.35 -7.96 -7.60
CA PHE A 18 23.74 -6.89 -8.40
C PHE A 18 24.50 -6.64 -9.69
N ASP A 19 23.74 -6.38 -10.76
CA ASP A 19 24.26 -5.80 -11.99
C ASP A 19 24.68 -4.36 -11.74
N GLU A 20 25.92 -4.02 -12.07
CA GLU A 20 26.49 -2.71 -11.76
C GLU A 20 25.82 -1.57 -12.54
N GLN A 21 25.33 -1.86 -13.75
CA GLN A 21 24.78 -0.84 -14.64
C GLN A 21 23.34 -0.49 -14.30
N SER A 22 22.54 -1.49 -13.92
CA SER A 22 21.11 -1.32 -13.69
C SER A 22 20.70 -1.37 -12.22
N GLY A 23 21.53 -1.90 -11.31
CA GLY A 23 21.18 -2.10 -9.90
C GLY A 23 20.18 -3.26 -9.69
N ASN A 24 19.89 -4.03 -10.74
CA ASN A 24 19.01 -5.20 -10.65
C ASN A 24 19.73 -6.37 -9.99
N ILE A 25 18.96 -7.21 -9.29
CA ILE A 25 19.46 -8.50 -8.81
C ILE A 25 19.73 -9.40 -10.02
N GLU A 26 20.98 -9.81 -10.22
CA GLU A 26 21.35 -10.85 -11.19
C GLU A 26 21.04 -12.23 -10.62
N SER A 27 21.55 -12.49 -9.41
CA SER A 27 21.38 -13.75 -8.71
C SER A 27 21.13 -13.55 -7.22
N TYR A 28 20.40 -14.52 -6.65
CA TYR A 28 20.11 -14.62 -5.24
C TYR A 28 20.31 -16.06 -4.80
N ARG A 29 20.94 -16.25 -3.64
CA ARG A 29 21.04 -17.55 -2.98
C ARG A 29 20.56 -17.41 -1.56
N ASP A 30 19.43 -18.04 -1.26
CA ASP A 30 18.91 -18.17 0.09
C ASP A 30 19.89 -18.96 0.98
N MET A 31 20.04 -18.53 2.24
CA MET A 31 20.91 -19.18 3.22
C MET A 31 20.16 -20.13 4.16
N GLY A 32 18.85 -20.30 3.98
CA GLY A 32 18.02 -21.20 4.77
C GLY A 32 17.79 -20.71 6.20
N SER A 33 17.89 -19.40 6.45
CA SER A 33 17.69 -18.85 7.80
C SER A 33 16.22 -18.83 8.22
N GLY A 34 15.28 -18.94 7.26
CA GLY A 34 13.85 -18.73 7.48
C GLY A 34 13.44 -17.26 7.57
N HIS A 35 14.39 -16.33 7.54
CA HIS A 35 14.13 -14.88 7.65
C HIS A 35 14.00 -14.18 6.30
N SER A 36 14.18 -14.86 5.18
CA SER A 36 14.05 -14.25 3.85
C SER A 36 12.62 -13.74 3.57
N PRO A 37 12.44 -12.79 2.62
CA PRO A 37 11.12 -12.40 2.13
C PRO A 37 10.29 -13.62 1.68
N PHE A 38 8.99 -13.41 1.44
CA PHE A 38 8.07 -14.51 1.12
C PHE A 38 8.04 -15.58 2.23
N LEU A 39 7.99 -15.12 3.48
CA LEU A 39 7.88 -15.96 4.68
C LEU A 39 8.99 -17.03 4.78
N GLY A 40 10.21 -16.67 4.41
CA GLY A 40 11.38 -17.56 4.42
C GLY A 40 11.56 -18.41 3.16
N ASN A 41 10.71 -18.26 2.14
CA ASN A 41 10.71 -19.07 0.92
C ASN A 41 11.11 -18.27 -0.33
N ALA A 42 11.90 -17.21 -0.18
CA ALA A 42 12.37 -16.43 -1.33
C ALA A 42 13.16 -17.30 -2.31
N ASP A 43 12.83 -17.19 -3.59
CA ASP A 43 13.63 -17.72 -4.69
C ASP A 43 14.15 -16.58 -5.58
N GLN A 44 14.91 -16.92 -6.63
CA GLN A 44 15.49 -15.93 -7.53
C GLN A 44 14.44 -15.08 -8.27
N ASN A 45 13.26 -15.60 -8.55
CA ASN A 45 12.23 -14.86 -9.27
C ASN A 45 11.49 -13.91 -8.32
N ASN A 46 11.05 -14.43 -7.18
CA ASN A 46 10.28 -13.69 -6.21
C ASN A 46 11.13 -12.59 -5.55
N ILE A 47 12.42 -12.82 -5.29
CA ILE A 47 13.29 -11.75 -4.78
C ILE A 47 13.53 -10.63 -5.81
N LYS A 48 13.59 -10.95 -7.11
CA LYS A 48 13.66 -9.93 -8.18
C LYS A 48 12.37 -9.12 -8.24
N LEU A 49 11.22 -9.76 -8.04
CA LEU A 49 9.93 -9.08 -7.92
C LEU A 49 9.92 -8.15 -6.70
N TRP A 50 10.30 -8.66 -5.53
CA TRP A 50 10.38 -7.90 -4.27
C TRP A 50 11.28 -6.67 -4.39
N TRP A 51 12.43 -6.80 -5.05
CA TRP A 51 13.35 -5.70 -5.31
C TRP A 51 12.71 -4.61 -6.18
N LYS A 52 12.02 -5.01 -7.26
CA LYS A 52 11.33 -4.09 -8.16
C LYS A 52 10.16 -3.38 -7.48
N THR A 53 9.40 -4.07 -6.64
CA THR A 53 8.28 -3.47 -5.90
C THR A 53 8.73 -2.52 -4.80
N ARG A 54 9.95 -2.72 -4.27
CA ARG A 54 10.56 -1.84 -3.27
C ARG A 54 11.17 -0.56 -3.90
N ALA A 55 11.62 -0.62 -5.14
CA ALA A 55 12.22 0.53 -5.81
C ALA A 55 11.19 1.65 -6.05
N VAL A 56 11.62 2.91 -5.87
CA VAL A 56 10.78 4.08 -6.15
C VAL A 56 10.41 4.11 -7.65
N PRO A 57 9.14 4.29 -8.03
CA PRO A 57 8.75 4.29 -9.44
C PRO A 57 9.48 5.35 -10.25
N ALA A 58 9.85 4.98 -11.49
CA ALA A 58 10.55 5.88 -12.40
C ALA A 58 9.78 7.19 -12.67
N SER A 59 8.46 7.22 -12.51
CA SER A 59 7.63 8.41 -12.71
C SER A 59 7.81 9.49 -11.63
N ARG A 60 8.38 9.15 -10.45
CA ARG A 60 8.57 10.10 -9.34
C ARG A 60 9.64 11.13 -9.68
N SER A 61 9.38 12.37 -9.30
CA SER A 61 10.25 13.52 -9.57
C SER A 61 11.71 13.29 -9.14
N ILE A 62 11.92 12.66 -7.98
CA ILE A 62 13.25 12.32 -7.46
C ILE A 62 14.03 11.41 -8.43
N ILE A 63 13.39 10.36 -8.96
CA ILE A 63 14.04 9.43 -9.89
C ILE A 63 14.27 10.10 -11.25
N GLN A 64 13.31 10.87 -11.74
CA GLN A 64 13.47 11.67 -12.95
C GLN A 64 14.64 12.65 -12.87
N ASN A 65 14.90 13.22 -11.69
CA ASN A 65 16.03 14.11 -11.46
C ASN A 65 17.36 13.34 -11.34
N LEU A 66 17.38 12.20 -10.64
CA LEU A 66 18.57 11.36 -10.51
C LEU A 66 19.04 10.81 -11.87
N LEU A 67 18.11 10.45 -12.76
CA LEU A 67 18.41 10.02 -14.12
C LEU A 67 19.05 11.11 -14.99
N LYS A 68 18.87 12.40 -14.66
CA LYS A 68 19.43 13.55 -15.39
C LYS A 68 20.81 13.99 -14.86
N GLN A 69 21.20 13.52 -13.67
CA GLN A 69 22.48 13.89 -13.07
C GLN A 69 23.64 13.08 -13.68
N PRO A 70 24.89 13.59 -13.64
CA PRO A 70 26.07 12.83 -14.03
C PRO A 70 26.13 11.49 -13.29
N GLY A 71 26.04 10.39 -14.03
CA GLY A 71 25.97 9.02 -13.48
C GLY A 71 24.66 8.29 -13.75
N ASN A 72 23.59 8.98 -14.18
CA ASN A 72 22.32 8.42 -14.65
C ASN A 72 21.77 7.28 -13.77
N LEU A 73 21.63 7.52 -12.47
CA LEU A 73 21.26 6.46 -11.54
C LEU A 73 19.82 5.98 -11.77
N THR A 74 19.67 4.66 -11.95
CA THR A 74 18.36 4.00 -12.01
C THR A 74 17.68 3.98 -10.64
N ALA A 75 16.38 3.67 -10.61
CA ALA A 75 15.64 3.51 -9.36
C ALA A 75 16.22 2.40 -8.48
N GLU A 76 16.62 1.29 -9.09
CA GLU A 76 17.20 0.14 -8.42
C GLU A 76 18.62 0.43 -7.90
N GLN A 77 19.44 1.18 -8.64
CA GLN A 77 20.74 1.66 -8.14
C GLN A 77 20.57 2.64 -6.98
N TYR A 78 19.54 3.49 -7.03
CA TYR A 78 19.21 4.39 -5.93
C TYR A 78 18.76 3.59 -4.70
N LEU A 79 17.95 2.55 -4.86
CA LEU A 79 17.58 1.62 -3.77
C LEU A 79 18.80 0.90 -3.18
N GLU A 80 19.65 0.30 -4.03
CA GLU A 80 20.91 -0.36 -3.64
C GLU A 80 21.80 0.57 -2.83
N LYS A 81 22.00 1.80 -3.32
CA LYS A 81 22.84 2.81 -2.68
C LYS A 81 22.32 3.27 -1.33
N ASN A 82 21.03 3.06 -1.06
CA ASN A 82 20.39 3.33 0.22
C ASN A 82 20.21 2.06 1.09
N LEU A 83 21.00 1.01 0.80
CA LEU A 83 20.96 -0.28 1.48
C LEU A 83 19.57 -0.94 1.46
N ALA A 84 18.69 -0.52 0.55
CA ALA A 84 17.29 -0.94 0.50
C ALA A 84 16.52 -0.84 1.83
N LEU A 85 16.98 0.03 2.75
CA LEU A 85 16.35 0.26 4.05
C LEU A 85 14.92 0.79 3.85
N SER A 86 14.01 0.39 4.74
CA SER A 86 12.62 0.84 4.73
C SER A 86 12.12 1.23 6.12
N ILE A 87 11.09 2.07 6.18
CA ILE A 87 10.34 2.37 7.40
C ILE A 87 9.28 1.29 7.68
N THR A 88 8.88 0.53 6.66
CA THR A 88 7.79 -0.45 6.75
C THR A 88 8.25 -1.83 7.21
N ASP A 89 9.55 -2.14 7.14
CA ASP A 89 10.09 -3.47 7.45
C ASP A 89 11.57 -3.46 7.83
N SER A 90 12.04 -4.61 8.31
CA SER A 90 13.40 -4.77 8.84
C SER A 90 14.42 -5.31 7.83
N TYR A 91 14.08 -5.35 6.54
CA TYR A 91 14.97 -5.85 5.50
C TYR A 91 15.91 -4.76 4.98
N TRP A 92 17.15 -5.14 4.69
CA TRP A 92 18.16 -4.28 4.09
C TRP A 92 19.24 -5.11 3.39
N VAL A 93 20.09 -4.47 2.61
CA VAL A 93 21.24 -5.12 1.96
C VAL A 93 22.54 -4.60 2.55
N CYS A 94 23.43 -5.53 2.90
CA CYS A 94 24.74 -5.22 3.49
C CYS A 94 25.84 -5.70 2.55
N PRO A 95 26.77 -4.82 2.12
CA PRO A 95 27.96 -5.24 1.42
C PRO A 95 28.70 -6.37 2.13
N VAL A 96 29.25 -7.32 1.37
CA VAL A 96 29.98 -8.46 1.96
C VAL A 96 31.25 -8.02 2.71
N ASP A 97 31.87 -6.93 2.27
CA ASP A 97 33.12 -6.42 2.84
C ASP A 97 32.90 -5.53 4.09
N LEU A 98 31.65 -5.20 4.41
CA LEU A 98 31.32 -4.41 5.59
C LEU A 98 30.76 -5.27 6.72
N ASN A 99 31.06 -4.91 7.96
CA ASN A 99 30.44 -5.52 9.13
C ASN A 99 29.59 -4.48 9.87
N LEU A 100 28.35 -4.30 9.40
CA LEU A 100 27.37 -3.37 9.95
C LEU A 100 26.26 -4.17 10.66
N THR A 101 25.75 -3.61 11.75
CA THR A 101 24.57 -4.13 12.46
C THR A 101 23.35 -3.28 12.13
N TYR A 102 22.15 -3.85 12.25
CA TYR A 102 20.89 -3.16 11.95
C TYR A 102 20.71 -1.89 12.78
N ASP A 103 21.07 -1.95 14.07
CA ASP A 103 20.99 -0.81 14.99
C ASP A 103 21.79 0.43 14.51
N LYS A 104 22.84 0.22 13.70
CA LYS A 104 23.67 1.30 13.15
C LYS A 104 23.14 1.91 11.87
N VAL A 105 22.24 1.21 11.18
CA VAL A 105 21.75 1.59 9.84
C VAL A 105 20.28 1.96 9.84
N ARG A 106 19.50 1.55 10.85
CA ARG A 106 18.08 1.90 10.95
C ARG A 106 17.91 3.42 11.04
N PHE A 107 16.88 3.94 10.39
CA PHE A 107 16.71 5.39 10.21
C PHE A 107 16.64 6.18 11.53
N CYS A 108 16.01 5.63 12.57
CA CYS A 108 15.93 6.28 13.88
C CYS A 108 17.29 6.50 14.55
N ASN A 109 18.28 5.64 14.28
CA ASN A 109 19.62 5.72 14.86
C ASN A 109 20.67 6.27 13.88
N LEU A 110 20.29 6.48 12.61
CA LEU A 110 21.24 6.81 11.55
C LEU A 110 21.88 8.19 11.76
N SER A 111 21.11 9.16 12.26
CA SER A 111 21.60 10.49 12.65
C SER A 111 22.59 10.41 13.82
N GLU A 112 22.30 9.58 14.84
CA GLU A 112 23.11 9.43 16.04
C GLU A 112 24.44 8.70 15.80
N TYR A 113 24.46 7.71 14.90
CA TYR A 113 25.63 6.85 14.73
C TYR A 113 26.76 7.49 13.92
N ASN A 114 26.46 8.36 12.94
CA ASN A 114 27.50 8.97 12.10
C ASN A 114 27.03 10.25 11.38
N ASP A 115 26.25 11.11 12.05
CA ASP A 115 25.79 12.38 11.47
C ASP A 115 25.03 12.15 10.14
N GLY A 116 24.30 11.03 10.07
CA GLY A 116 23.55 10.55 8.91
C GLY A 116 24.35 9.79 7.84
N LYS A 117 25.69 9.66 7.97
CA LYS A 117 26.59 9.17 6.90
C LYS A 117 26.93 7.69 7.07
N ILE A 118 27.08 6.91 6.00
CA ILE A 118 27.90 5.68 6.06
C ILE A 118 28.79 5.67 4.82
N PRO A 119 30.13 5.65 4.97
CA PRO A 119 31.07 5.78 3.86
C PRO A 119 31.21 4.45 3.12
N TYR A 120 30.18 4.07 2.37
CA TYR A 120 30.23 2.92 1.46
C TYR A 120 29.98 3.31 -0.01
N HIS A 121 29.11 4.31 -0.25
CA HIS A 121 28.78 4.77 -1.61
C HIS A 121 29.31 6.17 -1.95
N ASN A 122 30.22 6.73 -1.15
CA ASN A 122 30.53 8.17 -1.13
C ASN A 122 29.27 9.05 -0.90
N ALA A 123 28.22 8.47 -0.32
CA ALA A 123 26.97 9.15 -0.01
C ALA A 123 27.11 9.91 1.32
N THR A 124 26.66 11.17 1.34
CA THR A 124 26.63 12.03 2.53
C THR A 124 25.50 11.67 3.49
N SER A 125 24.54 10.84 3.08
CA SER A 125 23.55 10.21 3.95
C SER A 125 22.73 9.16 3.22
N TYR A 126 21.97 8.32 3.94
CA TYR A 126 20.91 7.50 3.35
C TYR A 126 19.57 8.21 3.38
N ASP A 127 18.77 7.96 2.36
CA ASP A 127 17.45 8.54 2.16
C ASP A 127 16.34 7.55 2.55
N PRO A 128 15.52 7.86 3.57
CA PRO A 128 14.40 7.01 3.99
C PRO A 128 13.32 6.84 2.93
N ASN A 129 13.37 7.63 1.86
CA ASN A 129 12.41 7.58 0.77
C ASN A 129 12.85 6.67 -0.38
N ALA A 130 14.03 6.05 -0.29
CA ALA A 130 14.58 5.22 -1.36
C ALA A 130 13.86 3.88 -1.57
N SER A 131 13.05 3.44 -0.61
CA SER A 131 12.18 2.26 -0.69
C SER A 131 10.68 2.62 -0.79
N LEU A 132 10.37 3.90 -1.00
CA LEU A 132 8.99 4.39 -0.94
C LEU A 132 8.28 4.22 -2.29
N GLY A 133 7.70 3.03 -2.49
CA GLY A 133 6.96 2.65 -3.70
C GLY A 133 5.67 3.46 -3.92
N GLY A 134 5.05 3.36 -5.11
CA GLY A 134 3.81 4.06 -5.48
C GLY A 134 4.03 5.37 -6.26
N GLN A 135 3.05 5.71 -7.11
CA GLN A 135 3.22 6.78 -8.13
C GLN A 135 3.09 8.20 -7.58
N MET A 136 2.25 8.39 -6.56
CA MET A 136 2.02 9.71 -5.97
C MET A 136 3.28 10.23 -5.28
N GLU A 137 3.50 11.54 -5.32
CA GLU A 137 4.61 12.16 -4.59
C GLU A 137 4.35 12.02 -3.08
N LYS A 138 5.34 11.52 -2.35
CA LYS A 138 5.29 11.29 -0.91
C LYS A 138 6.68 11.19 -0.29
N TYR A 139 6.75 11.38 1.02
CA TYR A 139 7.98 11.22 1.79
C TYR A 139 7.69 10.87 3.25
N TRP A 140 8.68 10.30 3.93
CA TRP A 140 8.67 10.11 5.38
C TRP A 140 9.24 11.33 6.09
N ASP A 141 8.45 11.92 6.97
CA ASP A 141 8.89 12.90 7.96
C ASP A 141 9.28 12.16 9.24
N LEU A 142 10.56 12.25 9.59
CA LEU A 142 11.16 11.60 10.76
C LEU A 142 11.48 12.60 11.89
N SER A 143 10.94 13.83 11.81
CA SER A 143 11.20 14.88 12.82
C SER A 143 10.53 14.60 14.18
N GLY A 144 9.47 13.79 14.19
CA GLY A 144 8.76 13.34 15.38
C GLY A 144 9.24 11.99 15.92
N SER A 145 8.68 11.57 17.05
CA SER A 145 8.97 10.25 17.65
C SER A 145 8.37 9.08 16.89
N ILE A 146 7.33 9.34 16.10
CA ILE A 146 6.69 8.36 15.22
C ILE A 146 6.85 8.88 13.80
N PRO A 147 7.40 8.08 12.86
CA PRO A 147 7.49 8.46 11.46
C PRO A 147 6.12 8.82 10.90
N VAL A 148 6.03 9.91 10.14
CA VAL A 148 4.81 10.36 9.48
C VAL A 148 4.98 10.24 7.98
N LEU A 149 4.08 9.52 7.31
CA LEU A 149 4.02 9.50 5.85
C LEU A 149 3.26 10.74 5.39
N VAL A 150 3.94 11.59 4.62
CA VAL A 150 3.34 12.76 3.95
C VAL A 150 3.13 12.42 2.49
N LYS A 151 1.90 12.56 2.00
CA LYS A 151 1.51 12.37 0.60
C LYS A 151 1.11 13.71 0.00
N GLU A 152 1.67 14.04 -1.16
CA GLU A 152 1.50 15.34 -1.80
C GLU A 152 0.65 15.23 -3.06
N SER A 153 -0.49 15.92 -3.06
CA SER A 153 -1.46 15.88 -4.15
C SER A 153 -1.64 17.26 -4.77
N TYR A 154 -1.14 17.40 -6.00
CA TYR A 154 -1.24 18.61 -6.81
C TYR A 154 -2.15 18.44 -8.02
N LYS A 155 -2.30 17.21 -8.51
CA LYS A 155 -3.14 16.89 -9.66
C LYS A 155 -4.60 16.79 -9.23
N HIS A 156 -5.52 16.99 -10.18
CA HIS A 156 -6.96 16.81 -9.96
C HIS A 156 -7.48 17.56 -8.72
N PHE A 157 -7.05 18.81 -8.50
CA PHE A 157 -7.43 19.64 -7.35
C PHE A 157 -6.96 19.10 -5.98
N GLY A 158 -5.91 18.25 -5.95
CA GLY A 158 -5.43 17.63 -4.71
C GLY A 158 -6.35 16.51 -4.19
N GLN A 159 -7.28 16.03 -5.03
CA GLN A 159 -8.37 15.14 -4.59
C GLN A 159 -7.89 13.84 -3.95
N GLN A 160 -6.76 13.26 -4.37
CA GLN A 160 -6.27 12.01 -3.76
C GLN A 160 -5.98 12.18 -2.26
N ALA A 161 -5.48 13.34 -1.83
CA ALA A 161 -5.27 13.63 -0.40
C ALA A 161 -6.61 13.79 0.35
N VAL A 162 -7.61 14.40 -0.29
CA VAL A 162 -8.98 14.52 0.26
C VAL A 162 -9.66 13.17 0.37
N ASN A 163 -9.44 12.27 -0.58
CA ASN A 163 -9.98 10.92 -0.57
C ASN A 163 -9.46 10.10 0.63
N GLU A 164 -8.20 10.25 1.01
CA GLU A 164 -7.63 9.60 2.21
C GLU A 164 -8.32 10.07 3.49
N LEU A 165 -8.62 11.38 3.58
CA LEU A 165 -9.45 11.91 4.68
C LEU A 165 -10.87 11.34 4.61
N PHE A 166 -11.48 11.28 3.43
CA PHE A 166 -12.83 10.77 3.29
C PHE A 166 -12.93 9.29 3.69
N ALA A 167 -11.98 8.45 3.27
CA ALA A 167 -11.88 7.06 3.69
C ALA A 167 -11.72 6.94 5.22
N THR A 168 -10.89 7.80 5.82
CA THR A 168 -10.79 7.92 7.29
C THR A 168 -12.17 8.16 7.92
N LYS A 169 -12.97 9.09 7.36
CA LYS A 169 -14.33 9.36 7.84
C LYS A 169 -15.26 8.18 7.64
N VAL A 170 -15.24 7.51 6.49
CA VAL A 170 -16.04 6.29 6.26
C VAL A 170 -15.77 5.25 7.37
N HIS A 171 -14.51 5.00 7.69
CA HIS A 171 -14.15 4.03 8.72
C HIS A 171 -14.52 4.49 10.14
N GLU A 172 -14.36 5.77 10.48
CA GLU A 172 -14.81 6.35 11.76
C GLU A 172 -16.34 6.19 11.94
N PHE A 173 -17.11 6.51 10.90
CA PHE A 173 -18.56 6.45 10.92
C PHE A 173 -19.07 5.01 11.09
N LEU A 174 -18.46 4.05 10.38
CA LEU A 174 -18.78 2.62 10.48
C LEU A 174 -18.38 2.03 11.83
N ASN A 175 -17.22 2.40 12.38
CA ASN A 175 -16.66 1.89 13.64
C ASN A 175 -16.79 0.35 13.77
N ALA A 176 -16.38 -0.38 12.75
CA ALA A 176 -16.59 -1.84 12.66
C ALA A 176 -15.56 -2.67 13.45
N GLY A 177 -14.61 -2.04 14.15
CA GLY A 177 -13.51 -2.73 14.83
C GLY A 177 -12.42 -3.27 13.89
N ILE A 178 -12.49 -2.96 12.59
CA ILE A 178 -11.46 -3.27 11.61
C ILE A 178 -10.39 -2.17 11.61
N PRO A 179 -9.09 -2.49 11.71
CA PRO A 179 -8.04 -1.48 11.76
C PRO A 179 -7.93 -0.73 10.43
N TYR A 180 -7.76 0.59 10.50
CA TYR A 180 -7.54 1.46 9.34
C TYR A 180 -6.54 2.57 9.69
N THR A 181 -5.88 3.10 8.67
CA THR A 181 -4.95 4.21 8.81
C THR A 181 -5.72 5.53 8.76
N SER A 182 -5.58 6.34 9.81
CA SER A 182 -6.20 7.67 9.85
C SER A 182 -5.32 8.70 9.16
N TYR A 183 -5.92 9.48 8.28
CA TYR A 183 -5.29 10.59 7.59
C TYR A 183 -5.84 11.94 8.04
N THR A 184 -4.94 12.93 8.10
CA THR A 184 -5.29 14.35 8.21
C THR A 184 -4.84 15.08 6.96
N ILE A 185 -5.43 16.23 6.64
CA ILE A 185 -5.04 17.04 5.48
C ILE A 185 -4.65 18.46 5.88
N SER A 186 -3.82 19.09 5.06
CA SER A 186 -3.59 20.54 5.10
C SER A 186 -3.34 21.07 3.69
N GLY A 187 -3.69 22.33 3.45
CA GLY A 187 -3.29 23.03 2.22
C GLY A 187 -1.81 23.40 2.24
N THR A 188 -1.23 23.57 1.05
CA THR A 188 0.10 24.14 0.85
C THR A 188 0.01 25.54 0.25
N GLU A 189 1.08 26.34 0.36
CA GLU A 189 1.12 27.72 -0.17
C GLU A 189 0.90 27.78 -1.69
N ASP A 190 1.35 26.76 -2.41
CA ASP A 190 1.23 26.59 -3.85
C ASP A 190 -0.08 25.91 -4.30
N ARG A 191 -1.11 25.92 -3.43
CA ARG A 191 -2.47 25.39 -3.68
C ARG A 191 -2.54 23.87 -3.89
N GLY A 192 -1.53 23.13 -3.43
CA GLY A 192 -1.61 21.68 -3.25
C GLY A 192 -2.35 21.30 -1.97
N ILE A 193 -2.67 20.01 -1.85
CA ILE A 193 -3.18 19.41 -0.63
C ILE A 193 -2.25 18.27 -0.25
N ILE A 194 -1.81 18.25 1.00
CA ILE A 194 -1.05 17.14 1.55
C ILE A 194 -1.90 16.38 2.55
N CYS A 195 -1.79 15.05 2.55
CA CYS A 195 -2.33 14.22 3.61
C CYS A 195 -1.21 13.54 4.41
N ARG A 196 -1.48 13.31 5.69
CA ARG A 196 -0.51 12.75 6.65
C ARG A 196 -1.10 11.60 7.42
N CYS A 197 -0.35 10.53 7.60
CA CYS A 197 -0.63 9.48 8.55
C CYS A 197 0.62 9.07 9.33
N ASN A 198 0.43 8.60 10.55
CA ASN A 198 1.51 7.98 11.31
C ASN A 198 1.83 6.61 10.73
N ALA A 199 3.10 6.21 10.77
CA ALA A 199 3.49 4.83 10.53
C ALA A 199 2.79 3.90 11.53
N PHE A 200 2.21 2.82 11.02
CA PHE A 200 1.71 1.70 11.84
C PHE A 200 2.79 0.62 12.06
N THR A 201 4.00 0.86 11.57
CA THR A 201 5.19 0.01 11.73
C THR A 201 6.19 0.64 12.70
N SER A 202 7.10 -0.17 13.21
CA SER A 202 8.19 0.21 14.11
C SER A 202 9.29 -0.86 14.09
N ASP A 203 10.35 -0.67 14.85
CA ASP A 203 11.40 -1.69 15.05
C ASP A 203 10.89 -3.02 15.63
N MET A 204 9.68 -3.06 16.16
CA MET A 204 9.04 -4.26 16.73
C MET A 204 7.82 -4.72 15.94
N VAL A 205 7.44 -4.02 14.86
CA VAL A 205 6.26 -4.32 14.03
C VAL A 205 6.58 -3.97 12.58
N GLU A 206 6.60 -4.95 11.70
CA GLU A 206 6.80 -4.73 10.26
C GLU A 206 5.61 -5.18 9.42
N LEU A 207 5.52 -4.62 8.22
CA LEU A 207 4.52 -4.97 7.22
C LEU A 207 5.05 -6.09 6.32
N VAL A 208 4.25 -7.14 6.15
CA VAL A 208 4.40 -8.15 5.10
C VAL A 208 3.23 -8.01 4.14
N SER A 209 3.52 -7.69 2.88
CA SER A 209 2.47 -7.48 1.86
C SER A 209 1.67 -8.76 1.59
N ALA A 210 0.41 -8.64 1.16
CA ALA A 210 -0.36 -9.79 0.74
C ALA A 210 0.29 -10.52 -0.45
N LEU A 211 1.00 -9.79 -1.32
CA LEU A 211 1.84 -10.36 -2.38
C LEU A 211 2.86 -11.35 -1.81
N GLU A 212 3.63 -10.93 -0.81
CA GLU A 212 4.64 -11.80 -0.19
C GLU A 212 4.04 -13.03 0.49
N VAL A 213 2.87 -12.86 1.11
CA VAL A 213 2.16 -13.98 1.74
C VAL A 213 1.66 -14.96 0.69
N ILE A 214 0.97 -14.50 -0.35
CA ILE A 214 0.40 -15.35 -1.41
C ILE A 214 1.48 -16.09 -2.18
N GLU A 215 2.58 -15.41 -2.54
CA GLU A 215 3.67 -15.97 -3.33
C GLU A 215 4.66 -16.81 -2.48
N SER A 216 4.46 -16.90 -1.16
CA SER A 216 5.29 -17.75 -0.28
C SER A 216 4.98 -19.24 -0.40
N GLU A 217 3.78 -19.60 -0.81
CA GLU A 217 3.32 -20.99 -0.92
C GLU A 217 2.59 -21.19 -2.25
N LYS A 218 2.75 -22.36 -2.86
CA LYS A 218 2.01 -22.70 -4.09
C LYS A 218 0.52 -22.77 -3.79
N SER A 219 -0.27 -22.01 -4.55
CA SER A 219 -1.72 -22.07 -4.49
C SER A 219 -2.27 -23.33 -5.17
N ARG A 220 -3.40 -23.82 -4.67
CA ARG A 220 -4.19 -24.87 -5.32
C ARG A 220 -5.06 -24.23 -6.41
N ASN A 221 -5.29 -24.94 -7.51
CA ASN A 221 -6.05 -24.39 -8.65
C ASN A 221 -7.57 -24.23 -8.38
N ASP A 222 -8.09 -24.81 -7.30
CA ASP A 222 -9.51 -24.85 -6.96
C ASP A 222 -9.95 -23.78 -5.96
N ILE A 223 -9.02 -22.97 -5.44
CA ILE A 223 -9.31 -21.95 -4.43
C ILE A 223 -9.14 -20.53 -4.98
N SER A 224 -9.86 -19.58 -4.38
CA SER A 224 -9.71 -18.17 -4.70
C SER A 224 -8.40 -17.62 -4.15
N VAL A 225 -7.94 -16.47 -4.66
CA VAL A 225 -6.74 -15.80 -4.13
C VAL A 225 -6.94 -15.39 -2.66
N TYR A 226 -8.15 -14.99 -2.29
CA TYR A 226 -8.48 -14.62 -0.91
C TYR A 226 -8.47 -15.85 0.01
N ASP A 227 -9.07 -16.97 -0.41
CA ASP A 227 -9.04 -18.20 0.39
C ASP A 227 -7.60 -18.71 0.58
N HIS A 228 -6.76 -18.65 -0.46
CA HIS A 228 -5.33 -18.98 -0.38
C HIS A 228 -4.60 -18.09 0.64
N TYR A 229 -4.80 -16.77 0.55
CA TYR A 229 -4.23 -15.82 1.52
C TYR A 229 -4.67 -16.12 2.96
N ILE A 230 -5.97 -16.35 3.18
CA ILE A 230 -6.52 -16.71 4.50
C ILE A 230 -5.94 -18.04 5.00
N GLU A 231 -5.82 -19.07 4.16
CA GLU A 231 -5.24 -20.37 4.55
C GLU A 231 -3.79 -20.23 5.03
N ILE A 232 -2.96 -19.43 4.34
CA ILE A 232 -1.57 -19.18 4.73
C ILE A 232 -1.48 -18.44 6.06
N VAL A 233 -2.34 -17.43 6.25
CA VAL A 233 -2.39 -16.61 7.47
C VAL A 233 -2.93 -17.42 8.67
N GLU A 234 -3.91 -18.29 8.44
CA GLU A 234 -4.48 -19.18 9.46
C GLU A 234 -3.47 -20.20 9.99
N LYS A 235 -2.68 -20.81 9.09
CA LYS A 235 -1.57 -21.71 9.48
C LYS A 235 -0.56 -21.03 10.41
N ARG A 236 -0.52 -19.69 10.43
CA ARG A 236 0.41 -18.86 11.22
C ARG A 236 -0.27 -18.20 12.43
N GLY A 237 -1.42 -18.73 12.84
CA GLY A 237 -2.03 -18.42 14.13
C GLY A 237 -3.08 -17.32 14.13
N ILE A 238 -3.36 -16.68 12.98
CA ILE A 238 -4.43 -15.68 12.89
C ILE A 238 -5.75 -16.36 12.47
N PRO A 239 -6.83 -16.28 13.25
CA PRO A 239 -8.06 -17.00 12.94
C PRO A 239 -8.65 -16.64 11.57
N ARG A 240 -9.12 -17.63 10.81
CA ARG A 240 -9.80 -17.41 9.53
C ARG A 240 -10.93 -16.39 9.62
N THR A 241 -11.72 -16.40 10.70
CA THR A 241 -12.83 -15.45 10.88
C THR A 241 -12.35 -14.00 10.92
N VAL A 242 -11.23 -13.73 11.60
CA VAL A 242 -10.64 -12.37 11.67
C VAL A 242 -10.25 -11.88 10.27
N MET A 243 -9.59 -12.74 9.49
CA MET A 243 -9.19 -12.37 8.12
C MET A 243 -10.38 -12.29 7.16
N GLN A 244 -11.39 -13.14 7.32
CA GLN A 244 -12.59 -13.09 6.50
C GLN A 244 -13.36 -11.78 6.75
N ASP A 245 -13.56 -11.40 8.01
CA ASP A 245 -14.24 -10.15 8.36
C ASP A 245 -13.44 -8.93 7.87
N TYR A 246 -12.10 -8.96 7.97
CA TYR A 246 -11.24 -7.92 7.45
C TYR A 246 -11.40 -7.74 5.93
N LEU A 247 -11.31 -8.83 5.15
CA LEU A 247 -11.40 -8.77 3.69
C LEU A 247 -12.83 -8.43 3.23
N ASP A 248 -13.86 -8.98 3.88
CA ASP A 248 -15.25 -8.65 3.58
C ASP A 248 -15.51 -7.15 3.80
N TYR A 249 -15.02 -6.61 4.92
CA TYR A 249 -15.13 -5.19 5.23
C TYR A 249 -14.37 -4.35 4.19
N GLN A 250 -13.10 -4.66 3.93
CA GLN A 250 -12.27 -3.93 2.97
C GLN A 250 -12.94 -3.91 1.60
N THR A 251 -13.28 -5.07 1.04
CA THR A 251 -13.91 -5.19 -0.29
C THR A 251 -15.21 -4.38 -0.38
N ILE A 252 -16.07 -4.40 0.64
CA ILE A 252 -17.31 -3.62 0.60
C ILE A 252 -17.02 -2.12 0.70
N THR A 253 -16.12 -1.70 1.58
CA THR A 253 -15.77 -0.27 1.71
C THR A 253 -15.07 0.28 0.47
N ASP A 254 -14.12 -0.46 -0.12
CA ASP A 254 -13.42 -0.12 -1.35
C ASP A 254 -14.41 -0.05 -2.53
N PHE A 255 -15.38 -0.96 -2.60
CA PHE A 255 -16.47 -0.86 -3.57
C PHE A 255 -17.31 0.42 -3.39
N ILE A 256 -17.66 0.79 -2.16
CA ILE A 256 -18.48 1.98 -1.87
C ILE A 256 -17.75 3.26 -2.30
N ILE A 257 -16.48 3.39 -1.91
CA ILE A 257 -15.68 4.56 -2.27
C ILE A 257 -15.16 4.49 -3.71
N SER A 258 -15.46 3.43 -4.46
CA SER A 258 -14.96 3.21 -5.82
C SER A 258 -13.43 3.26 -5.89
N ASN A 259 -12.76 2.60 -4.95
CA ASN A 259 -11.31 2.46 -4.96
C ASN A 259 -10.90 1.62 -6.17
N THR A 260 -10.05 2.18 -7.02
CA THR A 260 -9.61 1.51 -8.26
C THR A 260 -8.21 0.90 -8.15
N ASP A 261 -7.61 0.85 -6.96
CA ASP A 261 -6.21 0.44 -6.76
C ASP A 261 -6.03 -0.50 -5.55
N GLU A 262 -6.82 -1.56 -5.46
CA GLU A 262 -6.74 -2.58 -4.39
C GLU A 262 -5.82 -3.76 -4.80
N HIS A 263 -4.58 -3.44 -5.19
CA HIS A 263 -3.60 -4.46 -5.56
C HIS A 263 -2.93 -5.11 -4.34
N LEU A 264 -2.24 -6.24 -4.52
CA LEU A 264 -1.65 -7.07 -3.45
C LEU A 264 -0.57 -6.39 -2.57
N MET A 265 -0.14 -5.17 -2.91
CA MET A 265 0.73 -4.35 -2.05
C MET A 265 -0.04 -3.39 -1.12
N ASN A 266 -1.36 -3.22 -1.28
CA ASN A 266 -2.18 -2.26 -0.52
C ASN A 266 -2.95 -2.90 0.65
N PHE A 267 -2.63 -4.15 0.98
CA PHE A 267 -3.03 -4.81 2.21
C PHE A 267 -2.00 -5.89 2.57
N GLY A 268 -2.05 -6.40 3.79
CA GLY A 268 -1.06 -7.35 4.27
C GLY A 268 -1.21 -7.68 5.75
N MET A 269 -0.13 -8.18 6.34
CA MET A 269 -0.05 -8.57 7.74
C MET A 269 1.00 -7.76 8.48
N LEU A 270 0.72 -7.43 9.74
CA LEU A 270 1.74 -6.99 10.68
C LEU A 270 2.45 -8.21 11.27
N ARG A 271 3.78 -8.16 11.35
CA ARG A 271 4.64 -9.25 11.84
C ARG A 271 5.62 -8.73 12.88
N ASN A 272 5.93 -9.54 13.88
CA ASN A 272 7.04 -9.25 14.79
C ASN A 272 8.36 -9.60 14.08
N PRO A 273 9.28 -8.64 13.87
CA PRO A 273 10.53 -8.89 13.12
C PRO A 273 11.56 -9.73 13.88
N VAL A 274 11.33 -10.02 15.17
CA VAL A 274 12.20 -10.88 15.97
C VAL A 274 11.70 -12.32 15.98
N THR A 275 10.41 -12.53 16.28
CA THR A 275 9.82 -13.89 16.35
C THR A 275 9.31 -14.41 15.01
N LEU A 276 9.13 -13.52 14.02
CA LEU A 276 8.49 -13.77 12.72
C LEU A 276 7.00 -14.16 12.80
N GLU A 277 6.38 -14.05 13.98
CA GLU A 277 4.96 -14.34 14.16
C GLU A 277 4.09 -13.19 13.65
N PHE A 278 2.96 -13.54 13.03
CA PHE A 278 1.95 -12.55 12.66
C PHE A 278 1.25 -12.00 13.90
N ILE A 279 1.06 -10.69 13.91
CA ILE A 279 0.36 -9.94 14.95
C ILE A 279 -1.13 -9.81 14.59
N GLY A 280 -1.42 -9.54 13.32
CA GLY A 280 -2.77 -9.31 12.81
C GLY A 280 -2.74 -8.64 11.44
N PRO A 281 -3.90 -8.38 10.81
CA PRO A 281 -3.95 -7.67 9.54
C PRO A 281 -3.38 -6.26 9.68
N ALA A 282 -2.68 -5.80 8.65
CA ALA A 282 -2.30 -4.39 8.55
C ALA A 282 -3.56 -3.51 8.51
N PRO A 283 -3.52 -2.28 9.07
CA PRO A 283 -4.63 -1.35 8.92
C PRO A 283 -4.94 -1.15 7.43
N ILE A 284 -6.20 -0.93 7.03
CA ILE A 284 -6.51 -0.52 5.66
C ILE A 284 -5.82 0.82 5.37
N PHE A 285 -5.15 0.96 4.22
CA PHE A 285 -4.40 2.15 3.83
C PHE A 285 -4.41 2.36 2.30
N ASP A 286 -3.96 3.53 1.86
CA ASP A 286 -3.85 3.92 0.43
C ASP A 286 -5.17 3.95 -0.35
N SER A 287 -6.17 4.63 0.21
CA SER A 287 -7.47 4.82 -0.45
C SER A 287 -7.50 6.06 -1.33
N GLY A 288 -6.35 6.68 -1.64
CA GLY A 288 -6.26 7.90 -2.43
C GLY A 288 -6.80 7.76 -3.86
N ASN A 289 -6.65 6.59 -4.47
CA ASN A 289 -7.13 6.26 -5.83
C ASN A 289 -8.62 5.84 -5.86
N SER A 290 -9.43 6.50 -5.03
CA SER A 290 -10.87 6.29 -4.94
C SER A 290 -11.67 7.51 -5.41
N MET A 291 -12.99 7.46 -5.24
CA MET A 291 -13.91 8.59 -5.39
C MET A 291 -13.75 9.35 -6.71
N PHE A 292 -13.44 8.63 -7.79
CA PHE A 292 -13.34 9.17 -9.15
C PHE A 292 -12.24 10.24 -9.30
N TYR A 293 -11.12 10.10 -8.57
CA TYR A 293 -10.07 11.13 -8.49
C TYR A 293 -9.54 11.61 -9.85
N SER A 294 -9.36 10.68 -10.79
CA SER A 294 -8.80 10.95 -12.12
C SER A 294 -9.81 11.55 -13.10
N GLU A 295 -11.08 11.62 -12.73
CA GLU A 295 -12.14 12.08 -13.63
C GLU A 295 -12.32 13.60 -13.65
N GLY A 296 -12.96 14.06 -14.73
CA GLY A 296 -13.32 15.46 -14.92
C GLY A 296 -14.41 15.94 -13.95
N ILE A 297 -14.73 17.23 -14.06
CA ILE A 297 -15.72 17.89 -13.20
C ILE A 297 -17.13 17.28 -13.36
N LYS A 298 -17.49 16.90 -14.59
CA LYS A 298 -18.77 16.26 -14.92
C LYS A 298 -18.57 14.76 -15.05
N CYS A 299 -18.69 14.04 -13.94
CA CYS A 299 -18.39 12.60 -13.85
C CYS A 299 -19.58 11.75 -13.38
N ARG A 300 -20.83 12.15 -13.65
CA ARG A 300 -21.98 11.32 -13.25
C ARG A 300 -22.04 10.04 -14.07
N HIS A 301 -22.18 8.91 -13.38
CA HIS A 301 -22.26 7.58 -13.99
C HIS A 301 -23.64 6.96 -13.82
N SER A 302 -24.00 6.07 -14.73
CA SER A 302 -25.04 5.07 -14.48
C SER A 302 -24.44 3.93 -13.64
N ARG A 303 -25.30 3.11 -13.02
CA ARG A 303 -24.86 1.90 -12.30
C ARG A 303 -24.04 0.96 -13.19
N LEU A 304 -24.47 0.80 -14.44
CA LEU A 304 -23.73 0.02 -15.43
C LEU A 304 -22.33 0.60 -15.68
N ALA A 305 -22.24 1.91 -15.92
CA ALA A 305 -20.96 2.58 -16.18
C ALA A 305 -20.02 2.48 -14.96
N LEU A 306 -20.54 2.48 -13.73
CA LEU A 306 -19.75 2.25 -12.51
C LEU A 306 -19.11 0.86 -12.49
N LEU A 307 -19.83 -0.19 -12.91
CA LEU A 307 -19.31 -1.56 -12.93
C LEU A 307 -18.37 -1.86 -14.10
N GLU A 308 -18.43 -1.07 -15.17
CA GLU A 308 -17.56 -1.23 -16.35
C GLU A 308 -16.21 -0.50 -16.21
N ARG A 309 -15.96 0.15 -15.07
CA ARG A 309 -14.71 0.86 -14.79
C ARG A 309 -13.54 -0.10 -14.71
N GLU A 310 -12.41 0.32 -15.26
CA GLU A 310 -11.14 -0.39 -15.09
C GLU A 310 -10.63 -0.21 -13.66
N ILE A 311 -10.22 -1.32 -13.04
CA ILE A 311 -9.62 -1.35 -11.71
C ILE A 311 -8.30 -2.12 -11.72
N THR A 312 -7.36 -1.66 -10.92
CA THR A 312 -6.12 -2.36 -10.58
C THR A 312 -6.34 -3.04 -9.24
N ALA A 313 -6.80 -4.29 -9.26
CA ALA A 313 -7.07 -5.04 -8.04
C ALA A 313 -6.74 -6.53 -8.21
N VAL A 314 -6.91 -7.31 -7.14
CA VAL A 314 -6.74 -8.78 -7.15
C VAL A 314 -7.59 -9.43 -8.25
N TYR A 315 -8.80 -8.91 -8.47
CA TYR A 315 -9.65 -9.27 -9.59
C TYR A 315 -9.90 -8.05 -10.48
N LYS A 316 -9.99 -8.28 -11.80
CA LYS A 316 -10.17 -7.19 -12.79
C LYS A 316 -11.57 -6.54 -12.80
N LEU A 317 -12.52 -7.09 -12.05
CA LEU A 317 -13.91 -6.62 -12.03
C LEU A 317 -14.43 -6.58 -10.59
N GLU A 318 -15.09 -5.49 -10.22
CA GLU A 318 -15.67 -5.32 -8.88
C GLU A 318 -16.66 -6.43 -8.52
N GLU A 319 -17.47 -6.89 -9.48
CA GLU A 319 -18.41 -8.00 -9.26
C GLU A 319 -17.73 -9.32 -8.87
N LYS A 320 -16.47 -9.53 -9.29
CA LYS A 320 -15.67 -10.71 -8.91
C LYS A 320 -15.10 -10.58 -7.51
N MET A 321 -14.77 -9.35 -7.09
CA MET A 321 -14.34 -9.05 -5.72
C MET A 321 -15.51 -9.23 -4.76
N LEU A 322 -16.66 -8.63 -5.05
CA LEU A 322 -17.90 -8.79 -4.27
C LEU A 322 -18.35 -10.25 -4.17
N ALA A 323 -18.07 -11.09 -5.17
CA ALA A 323 -18.36 -12.52 -5.11
C ALA A 323 -17.53 -13.28 -4.06
N GLN A 324 -16.40 -12.70 -3.60
CA GLN A 324 -15.59 -13.29 -2.52
C GLN A 324 -16.16 -12.99 -1.13
N VAL A 325 -16.99 -11.96 -1.00
CA VAL A 325 -17.55 -11.51 0.29
C VAL A 325 -18.45 -12.59 0.89
N LYS A 326 -18.16 -13.01 2.13
CA LYS A 326 -18.95 -14.03 2.84
C LYS A 326 -20.00 -13.40 3.76
N ASN A 327 -19.64 -12.35 4.47
CA ASN A 327 -20.51 -11.56 5.34
C ASN A 327 -20.88 -10.24 4.66
N ARG A 328 -22.01 -10.23 3.95
CA ARG A 328 -22.50 -9.01 3.27
C ARG A 328 -22.92 -7.90 4.25
N ASN A 329 -23.24 -8.28 5.49
CA ASN A 329 -23.73 -7.38 6.53
C ASN A 329 -22.62 -6.99 7.53
N ILE A 330 -21.35 -7.12 7.13
CA ILE A 330 -20.19 -6.71 7.95
C ILE A 330 -20.17 -5.19 8.21
N ILE A 331 -20.85 -4.41 7.36
CA ILE A 331 -21.05 -2.97 7.57
C ILE A 331 -22.52 -2.61 7.79
N ASP A 332 -22.74 -1.58 8.60
CA ASP A 332 -24.03 -0.90 8.73
C ASP A 332 -24.06 0.32 7.79
N ILE A 333 -24.73 0.17 6.66
CA ILE A 333 -24.79 1.21 5.61
C ILE A 333 -25.51 2.47 6.08
N GLU A 334 -26.36 2.40 7.09
CA GLU A 334 -27.09 3.58 7.60
C GLU A 334 -26.20 4.49 8.45
N ARG A 335 -25.00 4.00 8.83
CA ARG A 335 -23.98 4.80 9.49
C ARG A 335 -23.07 5.54 8.52
N LEU A 336 -23.10 5.24 7.23
CA LEU A 336 -22.20 5.87 6.26
C LEU A 336 -22.45 7.38 6.14
N PRO A 337 -21.42 8.17 5.81
CA PRO A 337 -21.60 9.58 5.49
C PRO A 337 -22.64 9.78 4.38
N ASP A 338 -23.55 10.73 4.57
CA ASP A 338 -24.58 11.04 3.58
C ASP A 338 -24.03 11.91 2.43
N LYS A 339 -24.87 12.13 1.42
CA LYS A 339 -24.51 12.92 0.24
C LYS A 339 -24.10 14.37 0.59
N ASN A 340 -24.75 14.99 1.57
CA ASN A 340 -24.47 16.39 1.93
C ASN A 340 -23.11 16.49 2.61
N PHE A 341 -22.80 15.56 3.51
CA PHE A 341 -21.48 15.46 4.13
C PHE A 341 -20.36 15.33 3.08
N VAL A 342 -20.55 14.48 2.06
CA VAL A 342 -19.58 14.34 0.97
C VAL A 342 -19.39 15.67 0.24
N ILE A 343 -20.47 16.38 -0.10
CA ILE A 343 -20.37 17.67 -0.79
C ILE A 343 -19.63 18.68 0.07
N GLU A 344 -19.99 18.81 1.35
CA GLU A 344 -19.39 19.74 2.31
C GLU A 344 -17.90 19.46 2.51
N LEU A 345 -17.51 18.19 2.69
CA LEU A 345 -16.11 17.81 2.89
C LEU A 345 -15.25 18.15 1.68
N TYR A 346 -15.71 17.79 0.47
CA TYR A 346 -14.95 18.01 -0.75
C TYR A 346 -14.89 19.50 -1.12
N THR A 347 -16.00 20.24 -1.03
CA THR A 347 -16.01 21.68 -1.28
C THR A 347 -15.20 22.46 -0.25
N GLY A 348 -15.27 22.06 1.03
CA GLY A 348 -14.45 22.62 2.10
C GLY A 348 -12.95 22.42 1.89
N ALA A 349 -12.55 21.37 1.17
CA ALA A 349 -11.17 21.13 0.75
C ALA A 349 -10.78 21.85 -0.56
N GLY A 350 -11.66 22.66 -1.15
CA GLY A 350 -11.40 23.43 -2.37
C GLY A 350 -11.70 22.67 -3.67
N ILE A 351 -12.36 21.51 -3.61
CA ILE A 351 -12.82 20.80 -4.80
C ILE A 351 -14.05 21.55 -5.38
N PRO A 352 -14.12 21.78 -6.71
CA PRO A 352 -15.25 22.49 -7.31
C PRO A 352 -16.60 21.85 -6.96
N GLU A 353 -17.60 22.67 -6.64
CA GLU A 353 -18.93 22.23 -6.19
C GLU A 353 -19.60 21.26 -7.18
N GLU A 354 -19.48 21.51 -8.48
CA GLU A 354 -20.00 20.62 -9.52
C GLU A 354 -19.32 19.24 -9.48
N LYS A 355 -18.00 19.19 -9.24
CA LYS A 355 -17.25 17.94 -9.10
C LYS A 355 -17.63 17.21 -7.81
N ALA A 356 -17.67 17.92 -6.68
CA ALA A 356 -18.09 17.36 -5.39
C ALA A 356 -19.52 16.78 -5.46
N SER A 357 -20.43 17.47 -6.16
CA SER A 357 -21.79 16.99 -6.40
C SER A 357 -21.85 15.73 -7.25
N CYS A 358 -20.98 15.58 -8.25
CA CYS A 358 -20.87 14.37 -9.06
C CYS A 358 -20.29 13.20 -8.24
N ILE A 359 -19.23 13.44 -7.48
CA ILE A 359 -18.62 12.47 -6.56
C ILE A 359 -19.67 11.94 -5.59
N ALA A 360 -20.39 12.84 -4.91
CA ALA A 360 -21.43 12.48 -3.94
C ALA A 360 -22.60 11.71 -4.56
N TYR A 361 -22.99 12.05 -5.80
CA TYR A 361 -24.02 11.31 -6.54
C TYR A 361 -23.58 9.86 -6.83
N ASN A 362 -22.38 9.67 -7.37
CA ASN A 362 -21.90 8.32 -7.70
C ASN A 362 -21.67 7.47 -6.44
N TYR A 363 -21.13 8.07 -5.37
CA TYR A 363 -21.00 7.42 -4.07
C TYR A 363 -22.36 6.96 -3.52
N SER A 364 -23.39 7.80 -3.65
CA SER A 364 -24.76 7.42 -3.25
C SER A 364 -25.29 6.22 -4.05
N LEU A 365 -25.03 6.19 -5.38
CA LEU A 365 -25.39 5.03 -6.21
C LEU A 365 -24.67 3.75 -5.75
N LYS A 366 -23.40 3.84 -5.38
CA LYS A 366 -22.65 2.70 -4.82
C LYS A 366 -23.25 2.20 -3.51
N ILE A 367 -23.70 3.10 -2.62
CA ILE A 367 -24.43 2.72 -1.40
C ILE A 367 -25.74 1.99 -1.76
N ASP A 368 -26.51 2.49 -2.73
CA ASP A 368 -27.75 1.83 -3.15
C ASP A 368 -27.50 0.41 -3.69
N MET A 369 -26.42 0.22 -4.45
CA MET A 369 -25.97 -1.10 -4.91
C MET A 369 -25.62 -2.00 -3.73
N VAL A 370 -24.87 -1.52 -2.73
CA VAL A 370 -24.54 -2.32 -1.54
C VAL A 370 -25.79 -2.66 -0.71
N ARG A 371 -26.76 -1.74 -0.60
CA ARG A 371 -28.05 -2.02 0.06
C ARG A 371 -28.79 -3.19 -0.60
N GLU A 372 -28.75 -3.28 -1.92
CA GLU A 372 -29.29 -4.43 -2.66
C GLU A 372 -28.47 -5.70 -2.43
N PHE A 373 -27.14 -5.58 -2.42
CA PHE A 373 -26.22 -6.68 -2.16
C PHE A 373 -26.46 -7.33 -0.79
N GLN A 374 -26.64 -6.52 0.24
CA GLN A 374 -27.01 -6.93 1.60
C GLN A 374 -28.35 -7.69 1.65
N LYS A 375 -29.28 -7.36 0.75
CA LYS A 375 -30.57 -8.06 0.59
C LYS A 375 -30.48 -9.33 -0.25
N GLY A 376 -29.27 -9.76 -0.65
CA GLY A 376 -29.08 -10.97 -1.43
C GLY A 376 -28.98 -10.74 -2.95
N ILE A 377 -29.26 -9.54 -3.44
CA ILE A 377 -29.27 -9.24 -4.88
C ILE A 377 -27.84 -9.24 -5.40
N LYS A 378 -27.61 -9.90 -6.54
CA LYS A 378 -26.28 -9.95 -7.17
C LYS A 378 -26.03 -8.66 -7.94
N ILE A 379 -24.96 -7.94 -7.59
CA ILE A 379 -24.42 -6.85 -8.40
C ILE A 379 -23.62 -7.46 -9.56
N SER A 380 -24.01 -7.20 -10.80
CA SER A 380 -23.25 -7.61 -11.97
C SER A 380 -23.57 -6.77 -13.20
N VAL A 381 -22.61 -6.65 -14.11
CA VAL A 381 -22.78 -5.97 -15.41
C VAL A 381 -23.97 -6.55 -16.18
N TYR A 382 -24.13 -7.88 -16.12
CA TYR A 382 -25.23 -8.59 -16.77
C TYR A 382 -26.61 -8.20 -16.24
N ASN A 383 -26.73 -8.07 -14.91
CA ASN A 383 -28.00 -7.71 -14.28
C ASN A 383 -28.36 -6.26 -14.58
N GLU A 384 -27.38 -5.35 -14.52
CA GLU A 384 -27.61 -3.94 -14.85
C GLU A 384 -28.02 -3.75 -16.32
N LYS A 385 -27.45 -4.52 -17.26
CA LYS A 385 -27.86 -4.48 -18.70
C LYS A 385 -29.28 -4.97 -18.97
N ARG A 386 -29.88 -5.73 -18.06
CA ARG A 386 -31.25 -6.26 -18.20
C ARG A 386 -32.32 -5.36 -17.59
N HIS A 387 -31.92 -4.49 -16.67
CA HIS A 387 -32.82 -3.69 -15.86
C HIS A 387 -32.63 -2.17 -16.03
N GLY A 388 -31.54 -1.73 -16.67
CA GLY A 388 -31.31 -0.36 -17.14
C GLY A 388 -31.65 -0.22 -18.63
#